data_AF-A0A5J4QBV2-F1
#
_entry.id   AF-A0A5J4QBV2-F1
#
_cell.length_a   1.000
_cell.length_b   1.000
_cell.length_c   1.000
_cell.angle_alpha   90.00
_cell.angle_beta   90.00
_cell.angle_gamma   90.00
#
_symmetry.space_group_name_H-M   'P 1'
#
loop_
_entity.id
_entity.type
_entity.pdbx_description
1 polymer ?
#
loop_
_entity_poly.entity_id
_entity_poly.type
_entity_poly.pdbx_seq_one_letter_code
_entity_poly.pdbx_strand_id
1 'polypeptide(L)'
;MAAEAAVKGATTKTGQSERDLVNVVRARAGKWSFSNAENAPKVEDHSAAMIAATPATIDINYILAERSREFFGEGYRWFDLVRTQTWEEIAGTYEIAETGTHTPILSTRTIQPYHYLRPIPQAQTDRLEISNDEKKAYQNPGY
;
A
#
# COMPACT_ATOMS: atom_id res chain seq x y z
N MET A 1 -2.83 9.42 4.79
CA MET A 1 -1.51 9.97 5.15
C MET A 1 -1.45 10.46 6.59
N ALA A 2 -2.42 11.23 7.11
CA ALA A 2 -2.38 11.72 8.49
C ALA A 2 -2.30 10.61 9.57
N ALA A 3 -3.13 9.56 9.46
CA ALA A 3 -3.08 8.41 10.38
C ALA A 3 -1.72 7.70 10.36
N GLU A 4 -1.10 7.58 9.18
CA GLU A 4 0.23 7.00 9.04
C GLU A 4 1.31 7.86 9.71
N ALA A 5 1.24 9.18 9.55
CA ALA A 5 2.17 10.10 10.19
C ALA A 5 2.08 9.99 11.71
N ALA A 6 0.86 9.90 12.26
CA ALA A 6 0.62 9.69 13.68
C ALA A 6 1.23 8.36 14.18
N VAL A 7 1.02 7.25 13.46
CA VAL A 7 1.68 5.95 13.75
C VAL A 7 3.21 6.08 13.75
N LYS A 8 3.76 6.93 12.89
CA LYS A 8 5.21 7.20 12.79
C LYS A 8 5.71 8.26 13.79
N GLY A 9 4.88 8.67 14.76
CA GLY A 9 5.26 9.56 15.84
C GLY A 9 5.00 11.05 15.59
N ALA A 10 4.25 11.42 14.55
CA ALA A 10 3.82 12.80 14.37
C ALA A 10 2.87 13.23 15.51
N THR A 11 3.03 14.46 15.98
CA THR A 11 2.16 15.03 17.01
C THR A 11 0.71 15.12 16.50
N THR A 12 -0.21 14.51 17.24
CA THR A 12 -1.64 14.53 16.95
C THR A 12 -2.34 15.66 17.71
N LYS A 13 -3.51 16.07 17.20
CA LYS A 13 -4.42 16.96 17.92
C LYS A 13 -5.42 16.14 18.72
N THR A 14 -6.03 16.74 19.73
CA THR A 14 -7.13 16.12 20.48
C THR A 14 -8.22 15.63 19.53
N GLY A 15 -8.61 14.35 19.64
CA GLY A 15 -9.59 13.70 18.76
C GLY A 15 -9.08 13.35 17.36
N GLN A 16 -7.77 13.40 17.13
CA GLN A 16 -7.11 13.04 15.87
C GLN A 16 -5.97 12.05 16.11
N SER A 17 -6.15 11.07 17.02
CA SER A 17 -5.24 9.93 17.10
C SER A 17 -5.20 9.18 15.77
N GLU A 18 -4.17 8.37 15.56
CA GLU A 18 -4.06 7.45 14.44
C GLU A 18 -5.34 6.61 14.26
N ARG A 19 -5.92 6.17 15.38
CA ARG A 19 -7.17 5.41 15.42
C ARG A 19 -8.37 6.25 15.02
N ASP A 20 -8.48 7.49 15.51
CA ASP A 20 -9.57 8.40 15.13
C ASP A 20 -9.54 8.68 13.63
N LEU A 21 -8.35 8.94 13.09
CA LEU A 21 -8.14 9.28 11.69
C LEU A 21 -8.46 8.11 10.75
N VAL A 22 -8.05 6.87 11.08
CA VAL A 22 -8.40 5.70 10.26
C VAL A 22 -9.89 5.36 10.35
N ASN A 23 -10.50 5.59 11.51
CA ASN A 23 -11.93 5.34 11.74
C ASN A 23 -12.82 6.22 10.88
N VAL A 24 -12.40 7.43 10.47
CA VAL A 24 -13.16 8.25 9.50
C VAL A 24 -13.40 7.47 8.20
N VAL A 25 -12.35 6.84 7.66
CA VAL A 25 -12.43 6.07 6.41
C VAL A 25 -13.26 4.80 6.63
N ARG A 26 -13.00 4.08 7.72
CA ARG A 26 -13.71 2.82 8.05
C ARG A 26 -15.20 3.02 8.30
N ALA A 27 -15.55 4.09 9.01
CA ALA A 27 -16.95 4.46 9.25
C ALA A 27 -17.67 4.78 7.94
N ARG A 28 -17.03 5.53 7.05
CA ARG A 28 -17.59 5.83 5.72
C ARG A 28 -17.75 4.56 4.88
N ALA A 29 -16.76 3.68 4.87
CA ALA A 29 -16.82 2.41 4.12
C ALA A 29 -17.90 1.45 4.64
N GLY A 30 -18.26 1.54 5.93
CA GLY A 30 -19.34 0.76 6.52
C GLY A 30 -20.76 1.22 6.16
N LYS A 31 -20.92 2.41 5.55
CA LYS A 31 -22.23 2.92 5.13
C LYS A 31 -22.50 2.53 3.69
N TRP A 32 -23.40 1.58 3.50
CA TRP A 32 -23.78 1.11 2.19
C TRP A 32 -25.06 1.80 1.77
N SER A 33 -25.07 2.32 0.54
CA SER A 33 -26.25 2.93 -0.08
C SER A 33 -26.69 2.23 -1.37
N PHE A 34 -25.82 1.38 -1.94
CA PHE A 34 -26.07 0.71 -3.21
C PHE A 34 -25.29 -0.61 -3.29
N SER A 35 -25.92 -1.64 -3.86
CA SER A 35 -25.29 -2.92 -4.16
C SER A 35 -24.99 -3.00 -5.65
N ASN A 36 -23.70 -3.05 -6.03
CA ASN A 36 -23.32 -3.27 -7.42
C ASN A 36 -23.69 -4.68 -7.91
N ALA A 37 -23.72 -5.67 -7.02
CA ALA A 37 -24.05 -7.05 -7.38
C ALA A 37 -25.54 -7.22 -7.70
N GLU A 38 -26.42 -6.56 -6.94
CA GLU A 38 -27.87 -6.62 -7.13
C GLU A 38 -28.38 -5.50 -8.06
N ASN A 39 -27.52 -4.52 -8.35
CA ASN A 39 -27.85 -3.30 -9.08
C ASN A 39 -29.07 -2.56 -8.49
N ALA A 40 -29.12 -2.44 -7.16
CA ALA A 40 -30.24 -1.89 -6.42
C ALA A 40 -29.79 -1.10 -5.17
N PRO A 41 -30.62 -0.18 -4.65
CA PRO A 41 -30.38 0.47 -3.38
C PRO A 41 -30.19 -0.56 -2.26
N LYS A 42 -29.14 -0.41 -1.46
CA LYS A 42 -28.86 -1.24 -0.30
C LYS A 42 -28.51 -0.32 0.85
N VAL A 43 -29.45 -0.10 1.76
CA VAL A 43 -29.32 0.86 2.87
C VAL A 43 -28.98 0.10 4.14
N GLU A 44 -27.69 -0.10 4.38
CA GLU A 44 -27.17 -0.77 5.56
C GLU A 44 -26.07 0.09 6.20
N ASP A 45 -26.06 0.17 7.53
CA ASP A 45 -25.04 0.91 8.28
C ASP A 45 -24.26 -0.03 9.19
N HIS A 46 -23.07 -0.41 8.74
CA HIS A 46 -22.08 -1.19 9.49
C HIS A 46 -20.98 -0.32 10.08
N SER A 47 -21.11 1.01 10.05
CA SER A 47 -20.05 1.94 10.47
C SER A 47 -19.63 1.74 11.93
N ALA A 48 -20.60 1.52 12.83
CA ALA A 48 -20.33 1.25 14.23
C ALA A 48 -19.52 -0.04 14.42
N ALA A 49 -19.88 -1.11 13.72
CA ALA A 49 -19.15 -2.38 13.76
C ALA A 49 -17.72 -2.23 13.20
N MET A 50 -17.56 -1.49 12.10
CA MET A 50 -16.25 -1.21 11.50
C MET A 50 -15.32 -0.44 12.44
N ILE A 51 -15.83 0.59 13.14
CA ILE A 51 -15.09 1.35 14.14
C ILE A 51 -14.75 0.49 15.37
N ALA A 52 -15.70 -0.32 15.84
CA ALA A 52 -15.51 -1.21 16.98
C ALA A 52 -14.44 -2.28 16.70
N ALA A 53 -14.37 -2.76 15.45
CA ALA A 53 -13.36 -3.72 15.00
C ALA A 53 -11.97 -3.10 14.80
N THR A 54 -11.81 -1.77 14.84
CA THR A 54 -10.50 -1.13 14.76
C THR A 54 -9.73 -1.37 16.07
N PRO A 55 -8.54 -1.98 16.02
CA PRO A 55 -7.72 -2.22 17.21
C PRO A 55 -7.48 -0.94 18.02
N ALA A 56 -7.26 -1.10 19.33
CA ALA A 56 -6.95 0.04 20.20
C ALA A 56 -5.62 0.70 19.81
N THR A 57 -4.63 -0.11 19.44
CA THR A 57 -3.33 0.32 18.91
C THR A 57 -3.22 -0.20 17.48
N ILE A 58 -2.82 0.67 16.56
CA ILE A 58 -2.59 0.32 15.16
C ILE A 58 -1.15 0.65 14.76
N ASP A 59 -0.60 -0.13 13.84
CA ASP A 59 0.75 0.04 13.33
C ASP A 59 0.74 0.38 11.82
N ILE A 60 1.93 0.42 11.23
CA ILE A 60 2.07 0.71 9.80
C ILE A 60 1.40 -0.35 8.92
N ASN A 61 1.43 -1.61 9.34
CA ASN A 61 0.85 -2.72 8.58
C ASN A 61 -0.68 -2.61 8.55
N TYR A 62 -1.31 -2.22 9.65
CA TYR A 62 -2.75 -1.92 9.68
C TYR A 62 -3.12 -0.78 8.72
N ILE A 63 -2.36 0.32 8.75
CA ILE A 63 -2.58 1.45 7.83
C ILE A 63 -2.40 1.02 6.37
N LEU A 64 -1.37 0.23 6.06
CA LEU A 64 -1.12 -0.27 4.71
C LEU A 64 -2.21 -1.23 4.23
N ALA A 65 -2.84 -2.00 5.11
CA ALA A 65 -3.99 -2.83 4.79
C ALA A 65 -5.23 -1.98 4.48
N GLU A 66 -5.53 -0.98 5.29
CA GLU A 66 -6.66 -0.08 5.03
C GLU A 66 -6.47 0.73 3.74
N ARG A 67 -5.24 1.19 3.46
CA ARG A 67 -4.90 1.84 2.18
C ARG A 67 -5.08 0.90 0.99
N SER A 68 -4.77 -0.39 1.13
CA SER A 68 -4.98 -1.33 0.02
C SER A 68 -6.46 -1.59 -0.24
N ARG A 69 -7.31 -1.56 0.79
CA ARG A 69 -8.77 -1.71 0.65
C ARG A 69 -9.40 -0.47 0.00
N GLU A 70 -8.98 0.71 0.43
CA GLU A 70 -9.54 1.98 -0.03
C GLU A 70 -9.09 2.33 -1.45
N PHE A 71 -7.80 2.15 -1.77
CA PHE A 71 -7.21 2.60 -3.04
C PHE A 71 -6.84 1.45 -3.97
N PHE A 72 -7.58 0.35 -3.91
CA PHE A 72 -7.33 -0.80 -4.77
C PHE A 72 -7.47 -0.41 -6.25
N GLY A 73 -6.46 -0.73 -7.05
CA GLY A 73 -6.45 -0.42 -8.49
C GLY A 73 -6.04 1.00 -8.86
N GLU A 74 -5.75 1.88 -7.88
CA GLU A 74 -5.40 3.29 -8.15
C GLU A 74 -3.89 3.54 -8.30
N GLY A 75 -3.06 2.49 -8.38
CA GLY A 75 -1.62 2.61 -8.66
C GLY A 75 -0.73 3.03 -7.47
N TYR A 76 -1.28 3.25 -6.27
CA TYR A 76 -0.47 3.65 -5.10
C TYR A 76 0.31 2.53 -4.43
N ARG A 77 -0.11 1.27 -4.62
CA ARG A 77 0.37 0.15 -3.77
C ARG A 77 1.88 -0.01 -3.78
N TRP A 78 2.52 0.03 -4.94
CA TRP A 78 3.97 -0.11 -5.02
C TRP A 78 4.69 1.05 -4.32
N PHE A 79 4.26 2.29 -4.58
CA PHE A 79 4.85 3.48 -3.96
C PHE A 79 4.69 3.48 -2.44
N ASP A 80 3.55 3.03 -1.93
CA ASP A 80 3.31 2.87 -0.49
C ASP A 80 4.29 1.90 0.14
N LEU A 81 4.44 0.70 -0.44
CA LEU A 81 5.31 -0.33 0.14
C LEU A 81 6.79 0.03 0.06
N VAL A 82 7.23 0.67 -1.03
CA VAL A 82 8.62 1.11 -1.18
C VAL A 82 8.95 2.25 -0.22
N ARG A 83 8.10 3.26 -0.09
CA ARG A 83 8.37 4.40 0.83
C ARG A 83 8.28 4.01 2.31
N THR A 84 7.59 2.92 2.65
CA THR A 84 7.54 2.38 4.01
C THR A 84 8.58 1.29 4.28
N GLN A 85 9.38 0.90 3.29
CA GLN A 85 10.37 -0.18 3.40
C GLN A 85 9.73 -1.54 3.79
N THR A 86 8.51 -1.81 3.33
CA THR A 86 7.74 -3.03 3.63
C THR A 86 7.44 -3.86 2.38
N TRP A 87 8.04 -3.54 1.24
CA TRP A 87 7.71 -4.18 -0.04
C TRP A 87 8.12 -5.65 -0.09
N GLU A 88 9.33 -5.97 0.38
CA GLU A 88 9.79 -7.34 0.48
C GLU A 88 8.88 -8.17 1.40
N GLU A 89 8.60 -7.67 2.60
CA GLU A 89 7.75 -8.34 3.59
C GLU A 89 6.34 -8.62 3.04
N ILE A 90 5.70 -7.61 2.46
CA ILE A 90 4.27 -7.68 2.09
C ILE A 90 4.05 -8.27 0.69
N ALA A 91 4.97 -8.06 -0.25
CA ALA A 91 4.83 -8.54 -1.63
C ALA A 91 5.69 -9.76 -1.95
N GLY A 92 6.56 -10.18 -1.02
CA GLY A 92 7.36 -11.40 -1.15
C GLY A 92 6.50 -12.66 -1.23
N THR A 93 5.35 -12.68 -0.56
CA THR A 93 4.39 -13.78 -0.61
C THR A 93 2.96 -13.24 -0.73
N TYR A 94 2.18 -13.79 -1.67
CA TYR A 94 0.81 -13.37 -1.94
C TYR A 94 -0.01 -14.51 -2.55
N GLU A 95 -1.33 -14.42 -2.45
CA GLU A 95 -2.25 -15.36 -3.08
C GLU A 95 -2.84 -14.75 -4.36
N ILE A 96 -2.83 -15.52 -5.44
CA ILE A 96 -3.46 -15.15 -6.70
C ILE A 96 -3.96 -16.41 -7.40
N ALA A 97 -5.06 -16.31 -8.14
CA ALA A 97 -5.51 -17.39 -9.01
C ALA A 97 -4.76 -17.34 -10.34
N GLU A 98 -4.51 -18.50 -10.94
CA GLU A 98 -4.03 -18.56 -12.33
C GLU A 98 -5.10 -18.01 -13.29
N THR A 99 -4.67 -17.48 -14.43
CA THR A 99 -5.58 -16.97 -15.47
C THR A 99 -6.64 -18.00 -15.84
N GLY A 100 -7.92 -17.63 -15.73
CA GLY A 100 -9.05 -18.51 -16.04
C GLY A 100 -9.45 -19.45 -14.91
N THR A 101 -8.84 -19.33 -13.73
CA THR A 101 -9.21 -20.10 -12.52
C THR A 101 -9.68 -19.16 -11.42
N HIS A 102 -10.38 -19.72 -10.42
CA HIS A 102 -10.81 -19.00 -9.22
C HIS A 102 -10.23 -19.61 -7.93
N THR A 103 -9.23 -20.48 -8.06
CA THR A 103 -8.57 -21.12 -6.92
C THR A 103 -7.29 -20.33 -6.62
N PRO A 104 -7.19 -19.63 -5.48
CA PRO A 104 -5.98 -18.93 -5.11
C PRO A 104 -4.84 -19.93 -4.88
N ILE A 105 -3.66 -19.63 -5.40
CA ILE A 105 -2.42 -20.33 -5.08
C ILE A 105 -1.45 -19.37 -4.40
N LEU A 106 -0.71 -19.89 -3.43
CA LEU A 106 0.35 -19.15 -2.76
C LEU A 106 1.51 -18.97 -3.74
N SER A 107 1.85 -17.72 -4.02
CA SER A 107 2.97 -17.32 -4.87
C SER A 107 4.04 -16.64 -4.03
N THR A 108 5.29 -17.04 -4.25
CA THR A 108 6.46 -16.41 -3.61
C THR A 108 7.35 -15.78 -4.67
N ARG A 109 7.89 -14.60 -4.37
CA ARG A 109 8.89 -13.91 -5.18
C ARG A 109 10.02 -13.41 -4.31
N THR A 110 11.24 -13.46 -4.82
CA THR A 110 12.42 -12.91 -4.14
C THR A 110 12.56 -11.44 -4.50
N ILE A 111 12.39 -10.55 -3.52
CA ILE A 111 12.60 -9.11 -3.67
C ILE A 111 13.92 -8.77 -2.99
N GLN A 112 14.91 -8.37 -3.76
CA GLN A 112 16.23 -7.98 -3.24
C GLN A 112 16.22 -6.50 -2.82
N PRO A 113 17.11 -6.09 -1.90
CA PRO A 113 17.20 -4.70 -1.45
C PRO A 113 17.35 -3.68 -2.58
N TYR A 114 18.08 -4.02 -3.65
CA TYR A 114 18.28 -3.11 -4.78
C TYR A 114 17.03 -2.88 -5.63
N HIS A 115 16.02 -3.77 -5.58
CA HIS A 115 14.79 -3.63 -6.37
C HIS A 115 13.90 -2.45 -5.91
N TYR A 116 14.16 -1.86 -4.73
CA TYR A 116 13.38 -0.72 -4.22
C TYR A 116 13.55 0.54 -5.08
N LEU A 117 14.65 0.63 -5.84
CA LEU A 117 14.86 1.66 -6.86
C LEU A 117 14.93 0.99 -8.23
N ARG A 118 14.30 1.59 -9.24
CA ARG A 118 14.36 1.05 -10.61
C ARG A 118 15.70 1.43 -11.26
N PRO A 119 16.24 0.64 -12.18
CA PRO A 119 17.44 1.04 -12.90
C PRO A 119 17.19 2.34 -13.67
N ILE A 120 18.20 3.21 -13.69
CA ILE A 120 18.25 4.31 -14.65
C ILE A 120 18.29 3.67 -16.05
N PRO A 121 17.44 4.10 -16.99
CA PRO A 121 17.38 3.53 -18.32
C PRO A 121 18.75 3.53 -19.01
N GLN A 122 19.16 2.39 -19.55
CA GLN A 122 20.48 2.23 -20.18
C GLN A 122 20.73 3.29 -21.27
N ALA A 123 19.73 3.56 -22.11
CA ALA A 123 19.81 4.57 -23.17
C ALA A 123 20.11 5.99 -22.64
N GLN A 124 19.72 6.32 -21.41
CA GLN A 124 20.08 7.60 -20.80
C GLN A 124 21.57 7.62 -20.43
N THR A 125 22.06 6.56 -19.80
CA THR A 125 23.46 6.42 -19.37
C THR A 125 24.43 6.34 -20.57
N ASP A 126 24.04 5.69 -21.65
CA ASP A 126 24.84 5.57 -22.88
C ASP A 126 25.11 6.94 -23.50
N ARG A 127 24.16 7.87 -23.39
CA ARG A 127 24.25 9.24 -23.93
C ARG A 127 25.02 10.23 -23.05
N LEU A 128 25.51 9.81 -21.88
CA LEU A 128 26.37 10.65 -21.05
C LEU A 128 27.82 10.61 -21.57
N GLU A 129 28.41 11.78 -21.77
CA GLU A 129 29.83 11.96 -22.14
C GLU A 129 30.74 11.99 -20.90
N ILE A 130 30.65 10.95 -20.09
CA ILE A 130 31.44 10.76 -18.87
C ILE A 130 32.14 9.39 -18.91
N SER A 131 33.13 9.16 -18.04
CA SER A 131 33.85 7.89 -17.98
C SER A 131 32.94 6.72 -17.58
N ASN A 132 33.36 5.49 -17.90
CA ASN A 132 32.59 4.29 -17.53
C ASN A 132 32.42 4.14 -16.00
N ASP A 133 33.40 4.58 -15.22
CA ASP A 133 33.31 4.50 -13.76
C ASP A 133 32.33 5.55 -13.20
N GLU A 134 32.28 6.74 -13.79
CA GLU A 134 31.24 7.73 -13.47
C GLU A 134 29.84 7.24 -13.88
N LYS A 135 29.70 6.56 -15.03
CA LYS A 135 28.42 5.95 -15.44
C LYS A 135 27.94 4.89 -14.44
N LYS A 136 28.85 4.03 -13.97
CA LYS A 136 28.53 3.03 -12.92
C LYS A 136 28.12 3.71 -11.61
N ALA A 137 28.83 4.75 -11.19
CA ALA A 137 28.50 5.50 -9.98
C ALA A 137 27.18 6.29 -10.11
N TYR A 138 26.77 6.65 -11.32
CA TYR A 138 25.49 7.31 -11.61
C TYR A 138 24.29 6.37 -11.51
N GLN A 139 24.48 5.06 -11.74
CA GLN A 139 23.41 4.06 -11.70
C GLN A 139 22.88 3.87 -10.26
N ASN A 140 21.61 3.48 -10.14
CA ASN A 140 21.03 3.08 -8.86
C ASN A 140 21.75 1.84 -8.31
N PRO A 141 22.00 1.75 -6.98
CA PRO A 141 22.76 0.67 -6.40
C PRO A 141 22.23 -0.71 -6.79
N GLY A 142 23.10 -1.63 -7.20
CA GLY A 142 22.75 -3.01 -7.56
C GLY A 142 22.34 -3.25 -9.01
N TYR A 143 22.39 -2.24 -9.88
CA TYR A 143 22.17 -2.33 -11.33
C TYR A 143 23.41 -2.01 -12.17
#